data_AF-A0A920GG21-F1
#
_entry.id   AF-A0A920GG21-F1
#
_cell.length_a   1.000
_cell.length_b   1.000
_cell.length_c   1.000
_cell.angle_alpha   90.00
_cell.angle_beta   90.00
_cell.angle_gamma   90.00
#
_symmetry.space_group_name_H-M   'P 1'
#
loop_
_entity.id
_entity.type
_entity.pdbx_description
1 polymer ?
#
loop_
_entity_poly.entity_id
_entity_poly.type
_entity_poly.pdbx_seq_one_letter_code
_entity_poly.pdbx_strand_id
1 'polypeptide(L)' 'MASIELKNIHKQWGKFIAVDNFNLTIADNEFLVLLGPSGCGKTTTMRIIAGLEDASSGDIFINGKRVNG' A
#
# COMPACT_ATOMS: atom_id res chain seq x y z
N MET A 1 -16.72 8.06 -2.86
CA MET A 1 -15.30 8.27 -2.50
C MET A 1 -14.46 7.69 -3.64
N ALA A 2 -13.19 7.28 -3.48
CA ALA A 2 -12.43 6.63 -4.54
C ALA A 2 -12.10 5.19 -4.18
N SER A 3 -12.14 4.27 -5.15
CA SER A 3 -11.60 2.92 -4.99
C SER A 3 -10.07 2.96 -4.98
N ILE A 4 -9.44 2.07 -4.21
CA ILE A 4 -7.98 1.94 -4.12
C ILE A 4 -7.60 0.50 -4.46
N GLU A 5 -6.59 0.32 -5.30
CA GLU A 5 -6.03 -0.99 -5.62
C GLU A 5 -4.51 -0.96 -5.46
N LEU A 6 -4.00 -1.88 -4.63
CA LEU A 6 -2.58 -2.14 -4.43
C LEU A 6 -2.24 -3.45 -5.14
N LYS A 7 -1.32 -3.40 -6.11
CA LYS A 7 -0.82 -4.58 -6.82
C LYS A 7 0.64 -4.82 -6.53
N ASN A 8 0.91 -5.97 -5.92
CA ASN A 8 2.25 -6.47 -5.63
C ASN A 8 3.15 -5.43 -4.97
N ILE A 9 2.60 -4.69 -3.99
CA ILE A 9 3.34 -3.64 -3.30
C ILE A 9 4.48 -4.28 -2.51
N HIS A 10 5.69 -3.84 -2.82
CA HIS A 10 6.90 -4.21 -2.11
C HIS A 10 7.55 -2.96 -1.54
N LYS A 11 8.01 -3.05 -0.29
CA LYS A 11 8.85 -2.01 0.30
C LYS A 11 10.02 -2.66 1.03
N GLN A 12 11.21 -2.31 0.59
CA GLN A 12 12.46 -2.76 1.18
C GLN A 12 13.43 -1.60 1.41
N TRP A 13 14.20 -1.73 2.49
CA TRP A 13 15.34 -0.87 2.80
C TRP A 13 16.57 -1.76 3.02
N GLY A 14 17.47 -1.78 2.03
CA GLY A 14 18.59 -2.72 2.02
C GLY A 14 18.08 -4.16 2.07
N LYS A 15 18.39 -4.90 3.14
CA LYS A 15 17.96 -6.29 3.35
C LYS A 15 16.64 -6.42 4.12
N PHE A 16 16.13 -5.34 4.69
CA PHE A 16 14.91 -5.38 5.49
C PHE A 16 13.68 -5.17 4.60
N ILE A 17 12.80 -6.16 4.58
CA ILE A 17 11.54 -6.13 3.83
C ILE A 17 10.43 -5.73 4.82
N ALA A 18 9.81 -4.58 4.58
CA ALA A 18 8.77 -4.03 5.45
C ALA A 18 7.36 -4.36 4.96
N VAL A 19 7.20 -4.47 3.64
CA VAL A 19 5.98 -4.91 2.98
C VAL A 19 6.42 -5.84 1.85
N ASP A 20 5.91 -7.06 1.83
CA ASP A 20 6.30 -8.09 0.87
C ASP A 20 5.09 -8.53 0.05
N ASN A 21 5.15 -8.27 -1.27
CA ASN A 21 4.13 -8.66 -2.25
C ASN A 21 2.66 -8.43 -1.80
N PHE A 22 2.37 -7.25 -1.26
CA PHE A 22 1.07 -6.96 -0.67
C PHE A 22 0.05 -6.55 -1.73
N ASN A 23 -1.11 -7.23 -1.71
CA ASN A 23 -2.21 -7.00 -2.64
C ASN A 23 -3.48 -6.69 -1.84
N LEU A 24 -4.18 -5.62 -2.22
CA LEU A 24 -5.37 -5.17 -1.51
C LEU A 24 -6.25 -4.35 -2.46
N THR A 25 -7.56 -4.60 -2.42
CA THR A 25 -8.56 -3.77 -3.08
C THR A 25 -9.47 -3.21 -2.00
N ILE A 26 -9.65 -1.89 -2.02
CA ILE A 26 -10.56 -1.15 -1.14
C ILE A 26 -11.65 -0.57 -2.03
N ALA A 27 -12.88 -1.03 -1.82
CA ALA A 27 -14.03 -0.58 -2.58
C ALA A 27 -14.40 0.88 -2.25
N ASP A 28 -15.17 1.50 -3.13
CA ASP A 28 -15.64 2.85 -2.86
C ASP A 28 -16.51 2.90 -1.58
N ASN A 29 -16.21 3.85 -0.71
CA ASN A 29 -16.84 4.06 0.61
C ASN A 29 -16.65 2.87 1.60
N GLU A 30 -15.70 1.98 1.35
CA GLU A 30 -15.34 0.93 2.30
C GLU A 30 -14.57 1.50 3.50
N PHE A 31 -14.95 1.06 4.70
CA PHE A 31 -14.21 1.35 5.93
C PHE A 31 -13.27 0.18 6.27
N LEU A 32 -11.99 0.35 5.92
CA LEU A 32 -10.95 -0.65 6.18
C LEU A 32 -10.15 -0.32 7.45
N VAL A 33 -9.78 -1.35 8.21
CA VAL A 33 -8.81 -1.26 9.31
C VAL A 33 -7.62 -2.19 9.03
N LEU A 34 -6.40 -1.67 9.12
CA LEU A 34 -5.18 -2.47 9.11
C LEU A 34 -4.80 -2.84 10.56
N LEU A 35 -4.82 -4.14 10.90
CA LEU A 35 -4.50 -4.65 12.23
C LEU A 35 -3.28 -5.58 12.21
N GLY A 36 -2.45 -5.53 13.25
CA GLY A 36 -1.28 -6.40 13.41
C GLY A 36 -0.29 -5.86 14.44
N PRO A 37 0.74 -6.63 14.83
CA PRO A 37 1.73 -6.23 15.83
C PRO A 37 2.59 -5.04 15.37
N SER A 38 3.30 -4.39 16.29
CA SER A 38 4.26 -3.33 15.94
C SER A 38 5.32 -3.85 14.97
N GLY A 39 5.64 -3.06 13.94
CA GLY A 39 6.64 -3.43 12.92
C GLY A 39 6.12 -4.25 11.73
N CYS A 40 4.85 -4.69 11.71
CA CYS A 40 4.33 -5.53 10.63
C CYS A 40 3.95 -4.80 9.32
N GLY A 41 4.43 -3.57 9.10
CA GLY A 41 4.24 -2.85 7.84
C GLY A 41 2.99 -1.96 7.71
N LYS A 42 2.06 -1.91 8.70
CA LYS A 42 0.82 -1.10 8.63
C LYS A 42 1.04 0.37 8.24
N THR A 43 1.82 1.09 9.05
CA THR A 43 2.08 2.52 8.82
C THR A 43 2.85 2.74 7.52
N THR A 44 3.73 1.80 7.15
CA THR A 44 4.43 1.82 5.87
C THR A 44 3.46 1.73 4.70
N THR A 45 2.53 0.76 4.71
CA THR A 45 1.49 0.62 3.68
C THR A 45 0.59 1.85 3.61
N MET A 46 0.18 2.42 4.75
CA MET A 46 -0.63 3.65 4.77
C MET A 46 0.11 4.85 4.18
N ARG A 47 1.41 5.01 4.49
CA ARG A 47 2.23 6.09 3.92
C ARG A 47 2.43 5.93 2.42
N ILE A 48 2.56 4.69 1.93
CA ILE A 48 2.61 4.37 0.50
C ILE A 48 1.31 4.79 -0.19
N ILE A 49 0.14 4.40 0.34
CA ILE A 49 -1.17 4.81 -0.19
C ILE A 49 -1.30 6.34 -0.23
N ALA A 50 -0.81 7.03 0.82
CA ALA A 50 -0.89 8.48 0.94
C ALA A 50 0.13 9.24 0.07
N GLY A 51 1.05 8.55 -0.61
CA GLY A 51 2.14 9.19 -1.35
C GLY A 51 3.20 9.86 -0.47
N LEU A 52 3.29 9.47 0.81
CA LEU A 52 4.27 9.97 1.78
C LEU A 52 5.51 9.06 1.89
N GLU A 53 5.51 7.95 1.16
CA GLU A 53 6.59 6.98 1.06
C GLU A 53 6.46 6.27 -0.29
N ASP A 54 7.54 6.15 -1.06
CA ASP A 54 7.49 5.41 -2.32
C ASP A 54 7.55 3.90 -2.07
N ALA A 55 6.75 3.13 -2.79
CA ALA A 55 6.95 1.69 -2.86
C ALA A 55 8.27 1.39 -3.59
N SER A 56 8.97 0.33 -3.18
CA SER A 56 10.16 -0.15 -3.92
C SER A 56 9.77 -0.77 -5.26
N SER A 57 8.61 -1.42 -5.32
CA SER A 57 7.98 -1.89 -6.55
C SER A 57 6.48 -2.10 -6.35
N GLY A 58 5.77 -2.37 -7.45
CA GLY A 58 4.33 -2.54 -7.47
C GLY A 58 3.59 -1.26 -7.85
N ASP A 59 2.28 -1.38 -7.99
CA ASP A 59 1.43 -0.35 -8.57
C ASP A 59 0.28 0.01 -7.62
N ILE A 60 -0.01 1.30 -7.53
CA ILE A 60 -1.11 1.87 -6.77
C ILE A 60 -2.08 2.49 -7.76
N PHE A 61 -3.35 2.09 -7.70
CA PHE A 61 -4.42 2.68 -8.48
C PHE A 61 -5.42 3.37 -7.56
N ILE A 62 -5.85 4.56 -7.96
CA ILE A 62 -6.96 5.28 -7.34
C ILE A 62 -7.99 5.54 -8.44
N ASN A 63 -9.20 5.02 -8.29
CA ASN A 63 -10.24 5.04 -9.33
C ASN A 63 -9.74 4.53 -10.69
N GLY A 64 -9.02 3.40 -10.67
CA GLY A 64 -8.46 2.77 -11.88
C GLY A 64 -7.30 3.54 -12.54
N LYS A 65 -6.94 4.73 -12.06
CA LYS A 65 -5.77 5.47 -12.52
C LYS A 65 -4.57 5.10 -11.68
N ARG A 66 -3.48 4.66 -12.32
CA ARG A 66 -2.20 4.46 -11.64
C ARG A 66 -1.67 5.81 -11.14
N VAL A 67 -1.28 5.89 -9.87
CA VAL A 67 -0.87 7.14 -9.20
C VAL A 67 0.59 7.16 -8.77
N ASN A 68 1.28 6.02 -8.73
CA ASN A 68 2.70 5.94 -8.43
C ASN A 68 3.53 5.67 -9.70
N GLY A 69 4.74 6.22 -9.74
CA GLY A 69 5.68 6.16 -10.85
C GLY A 69 6.84 7.11 -10.62
#